data_AF-A0A3D9L1W6-F1
#
_entry.id   AF-A0A3D9L1W6-F1
#
_cell.length_a   1.000
_cell.length_b   1.000
_cell.length_c   1.000
_cell.angle_alpha   90.00
_cell.angle_beta   90.00
_cell.angle_gamma   90.00
#
_symmetry.space_group_name_H-M   'P 1'
#
loop_
_entity.id
_entity.type
_entity.pdbx_description
1 polymer ?
#
loop_
_entity_poly.entity_id
_entity_poly.type
_entity_poly.pdbx_seq_one_letter_code
_entity_poly.pdbx_strand_id
1 'polypeptide(L)'
;MNTNDLHNAPKKLPFEVPDGYFEQLEKQIHERVAEPESMVKWLSVRWAAVPAFVLLLATTVWITYQKTPQQNAATIIAEVPTNEVIAYLETMELTDEEIASLSRTPEKLLHATPHLEEMELPEEDLDFLLELYDMKETI
;
A
#
# COMPACT_ATOMS: atom_id res chain seq x y z
N MET A 1 -47.50 -93.00 -29.54
CA MET A 1 -48.22 -91.72 -29.40
C MET A 1 -47.89 -90.84 -30.60
N ASN A 2 -48.90 -90.21 -31.21
CA ASN A 2 -48.81 -89.37 -32.41
C ASN A 2 -48.50 -87.91 -32.01
N THR A 3 -47.60 -87.22 -32.71
CA THR A 3 -46.99 -85.92 -32.30
C THR A 3 -47.65 -84.68 -32.93
N ASN A 4 -48.91 -84.75 -33.34
CA ASN A 4 -49.52 -83.71 -34.19
C ASN A 4 -50.40 -82.67 -33.48
N ASP A 5 -50.51 -82.67 -32.15
CA ASP A 5 -51.49 -81.82 -31.44
C ASP A 5 -50.96 -80.48 -30.89
N LEU A 6 -49.81 -79.98 -31.36
CA LEU A 6 -49.26 -78.70 -30.88
C LEU A 6 -49.60 -77.49 -31.75
N HIS A 7 -50.30 -77.66 -32.88
CA HIS A 7 -50.51 -76.57 -33.85
C HIS A 7 -51.80 -75.76 -33.68
N ASN A 8 -52.65 -76.05 -32.68
CA ASN A 8 -53.96 -75.39 -32.56
C ASN A 8 -54.30 -74.85 -31.15
N ALA A 9 -53.27 -74.43 -30.39
CA ALA A 9 -53.50 -73.75 -29.12
C ALA A 9 -53.76 -72.24 -29.37
N PRO A 10 -54.89 -71.66 -28.93
CA PRO A 10 -55.12 -70.23 -29.04
C PRO A 10 -54.07 -69.50 -28.19
N LYS A 11 -53.19 -68.72 -28.84
CA LYS A 11 -52.23 -67.83 -28.18
C LYS A 11 -52.98 -66.73 -27.44
N LYS A 12 -53.53 -67.04 -26.27
CA LYS A 12 -54.02 -66.04 -25.32
C LYS A 12 -52.79 -65.33 -24.77
N LEU A 13 -52.62 -64.07 -25.11
CA LEU A 13 -51.59 -63.21 -24.52
C LEU A 13 -51.95 -63.07 -23.02
N PRO A 14 -51.12 -63.52 -22.08
CA PRO A 14 -51.42 -63.43 -20.65
C PRO A 14 -51.39 -62.00 -20.11
N PHE A 15 -50.98 -61.03 -20.94
CA PHE A 15 -50.87 -59.63 -20.59
C PHE A 15 -51.58 -58.80 -21.66
N GLU A 16 -52.67 -58.16 -21.26
CA GLU A 16 -53.26 -57.05 -22.01
C GLU A 16 -52.73 -55.74 -21.43
N VAL A 17 -52.34 -54.83 -22.33
CA VAL A 17 -51.95 -53.48 -21.95
C VAL A 17 -53.22 -52.68 -21.62
N PRO A 18 -53.25 -51.93 -20.51
CA PRO A 18 -54.37 -51.04 -20.21
C PRO A 18 -54.54 -49.95 -21.27
N ASP A 19 -55.78 -49.61 -21.58
CA ASP A 19 -56.10 -48.47 -22.44
C ASP A 19 -55.47 -47.19 -21.88
N GLY A 20 -54.78 -46.43 -22.73
CA GLY A 20 -54.17 -45.16 -22.33
C GLY A 20 -52.78 -45.27 -21.66
N TYR A 21 -52.24 -46.48 -21.48
CA TYR A 21 -50.95 -46.68 -20.79
C TYR A 21 -49.79 -45.95 -21.48
N PHE A 22 -49.72 -46.02 -22.80
CA PHE A 22 -48.62 -45.41 -23.55
C PHE A 22 -48.74 -43.88 -23.60
N GLU A 23 -49.96 -43.36 -23.66
CA GLU A 23 -50.27 -41.94 -23.62
C GLU A 23 -49.89 -41.32 -22.26
N GLN A 24 -50.20 -42.03 -21.17
CA GLN A 24 -49.83 -41.56 -19.83
C GLN A 24 -48.33 -41.72 -19.56
N LEU A 25 -47.70 -42.76 -20.10
CA LEU A 25 -46.27 -42.99 -20.00
C LEU A 25 -45.47 -41.87 -20.68
N GLU A 26 -45.84 -41.47 -21.90
CA GLU A 26 -45.20 -40.37 -22.62
C GLU A 26 -45.21 -39.08 -21.79
N LYS A 27 -46.38 -38.75 -21.21
CA LYS A 27 -46.53 -37.59 -20.34
C LYS A 27 -45.63 -37.67 -19.09
N GLN A 28 -45.58 -38.83 -18.43
CA GLN A 28 -44.73 -39.03 -17.25
C GLN A 28 -43.24 -38.97 -17.58
N ILE A 29 -42.83 -39.46 -18.74
CA ILE A 29 -41.44 -39.35 -19.20
C ILE A 29 -41.12 -37.89 -19.47
N HIS A 30 -41.98 -37.15 -20.19
CA HIS A 30 -41.78 -35.73 -20.44
C HIS A 30 -41.71 -34.90 -19.17
N GLU A 31 -42.56 -35.16 -18.17
CA GLU A 31 -42.53 -34.47 -16.88
C GLU A 31 -41.27 -34.80 -16.06
N ARG A 32 -40.70 -36.00 -16.20
CA ARG A 32 -39.46 -36.40 -15.52
C ARG A 32 -38.18 -35.92 -16.25
N VAL A 33 -38.24 -35.79 -17.57
CA VAL A 33 -37.14 -35.30 -18.41
C VAL A 33 -37.13 -33.78 -18.46
N ALA A 34 -38.28 -33.13 -18.27
CA ALA A 34 -38.37 -31.71 -17.96
C ALA A 34 -37.91 -31.48 -16.51
N GLU A 35 -36.61 -31.62 -16.27
CA GLU A 35 -36.01 -31.08 -15.06
C GLU A 35 -36.43 -29.60 -14.93
N PRO A 36 -36.85 -29.13 -13.75
CA PRO A 36 -36.90 -27.70 -13.54
C PRO A 36 -35.47 -27.21 -13.80
N GLU A 37 -35.32 -26.25 -14.72
CA GLU A 37 -34.07 -25.50 -14.87
C GLU A 37 -33.83 -24.77 -13.55
N SER A 38 -33.29 -25.49 -12.57
CA SER A 38 -32.73 -24.92 -11.38
C SER A 38 -31.54 -24.14 -11.92
N MET A 39 -31.78 -22.85 -12.09
CA MET A 39 -30.81 -21.87 -12.52
C MET A 39 -29.70 -21.86 -11.47
N VAL A 40 -28.75 -22.77 -11.63
CA VAL A 40 -27.59 -22.85 -10.77
C VAL A 40 -26.78 -21.61 -11.12
N LYS A 41 -26.94 -20.55 -10.32
CA LYS A 41 -26.11 -19.34 -10.27
C LYS A 41 -24.67 -19.65 -9.83
N TRP A 42 -24.08 -20.71 -10.37
CA TRP A 42 -22.72 -21.15 -10.11
C TRP A 42 -21.70 -20.36 -10.95
N LEU A 43 -22.12 -19.83 -12.10
CA LEU A 43 -21.17 -19.22 -13.04
C LEU A 43 -20.67 -17.84 -12.60
N SER A 44 -21.24 -17.25 -11.55
CA SER A 44 -20.79 -15.96 -11.01
C SER A 44 -19.67 -16.06 -9.97
N VAL A 45 -19.20 -17.27 -9.59
CA VAL A 45 -18.15 -17.40 -8.56
C VAL A 45 -16.75 -17.48 -9.16
N ARG A 46 -16.60 -17.66 -10.48
CA ARG A 46 -15.28 -17.91 -11.09
C ARG A 46 -14.37 -16.69 -11.24
N TRP A 47 -14.85 -15.50 -10.91
CA TRP A 47 -14.06 -14.27 -10.82
C TRP A 47 -14.20 -13.56 -9.46
N ALA A 48 -14.82 -14.20 -8.47
CA ALA A 48 -15.01 -13.61 -7.14
C ALA A 48 -13.74 -13.65 -6.26
N ALA A 49 -12.71 -14.42 -6.66
CA ALA A 49 -11.42 -14.44 -5.97
C ALA A 49 -10.46 -13.30 -6.41
N VAL A 50 -10.68 -12.71 -7.59
CA VAL A 50 -9.87 -11.60 -8.11
C VAL A 50 -10.06 -10.29 -7.33
N PRO A 51 -11.28 -9.83 -6.96
CA PRO A 51 -11.42 -8.60 -6.18
C PRO A 51 -10.81 -8.72 -4.78
N ALA A 52 -10.82 -9.92 -4.17
CA ALA A 52 -10.16 -10.14 -2.88
C ALA A 52 -8.64 -9.97 -2.98
N PHE A 53 -8.00 -10.47 -4.05
CA PHE A 53 -6.57 -10.27 -4.30
C PHE A 53 -6.23 -8.81 -4.64
N VAL A 54 -7.06 -8.15 -5.45
CA VAL A 54 -6.87 -6.72 -5.78
C VAL A 54 -7.01 -5.85 -4.53
N LEU A 55 -7.98 -6.14 -3.64
CA LEU A 55 -8.10 -5.45 -2.36
C LEU A 55 -6.93 -5.77 -1.42
N LEU A 56 -6.43 -7.00 -1.39
CA LEU A 56 -5.24 -7.36 -0.60
C LEU A 56 -3.99 -6.64 -1.09
N LEU A 57 -3.79 -6.56 -2.41
CA LEU A 57 -2.68 -5.82 -3.01
C LEU A 57 -2.84 -4.31 -2.79
N ALA A 58 -4.03 -3.75 -2.97
CA ALA A 58 -4.27 -2.33 -2.71
C ALA A 58 -4.08 -1.96 -1.23
N THR A 59 -4.55 -2.81 -0.30
CA THR A 59 -4.39 -2.59 1.15
C THR A 59 -2.94 -2.77 1.59
N THR A 60 -2.21 -3.76 1.06
CA THR A 60 -0.77 -3.91 1.34
C THR A 60 0.03 -2.72 0.81
N VAL A 61 -0.23 -2.27 -0.43
CA VAL A 61 0.37 -1.06 -1.01
C VAL A 61 0.06 0.17 -0.14
N TRP A 62 -1.21 0.37 0.24
CA TRP A 62 -1.65 1.47 1.10
C TRP A 62 -0.92 1.47 2.47
N ILE A 63 -0.79 0.32 3.12
CA ILE A 63 -0.07 0.18 4.38
C ILE A 63 1.42 0.48 4.20
N THR A 64 2.03 0.04 3.10
CA THR A 64 3.44 0.36 2.81
C THR A 64 3.66 1.84 2.52
N TYR A 65 2.73 2.52 1.82
CA TYR A 65 2.80 3.96 1.61
C TYR A 65 2.72 4.74 2.92
N GLN A 66 1.84 4.34 3.86
CA GLN A 66 1.77 4.98 5.19
C GLN A 66 3.02 4.73 6.05
N LYS A 67 3.74 3.64 5.79
CA LYS A 67 4.99 3.30 6.47
C LYS A 67 6.22 3.91 5.83
N THR A 68 6.09 4.69 4.76
CA THR A 68 7.20 5.54 4.32
C THR A 68 7.47 6.49 5.48
N PRO A 69 8.56 6.29 6.25
CA PRO A 69 8.89 7.26 7.27
C PRO A 69 9.05 8.56 6.48
N GLN A 70 8.30 9.60 6.83
CA GLN A 70 8.70 10.95 6.43
C GLN A 70 10.13 11.07 6.93
N GLN A 71 11.10 10.91 6.04
CA GLN A 71 12.48 11.18 6.37
C GLN A 71 12.49 12.67 6.62
N ASN A 72 12.41 13.00 7.89
CA ASN A 72 12.33 14.37 8.32
C ASN A 72 13.64 15.00 7.85
N ALA A 73 13.59 16.11 7.14
CA ALA A 73 14.80 16.78 6.65
C ALA A 73 15.77 17.02 7.83
N ALA A 74 15.22 17.27 9.02
CA ALA A 74 15.97 17.33 10.27
C ALA A 74 16.77 16.05 10.61
N THR A 75 16.23 14.86 10.33
CA THR A 75 16.92 13.58 10.57
C THR A 75 18.02 13.33 9.54
N ILE A 76 17.79 13.68 8.28
CA ILE A 76 18.82 13.57 7.22
C ILE A 76 19.98 14.53 7.49
N ILE A 77 19.70 15.77 7.89
CA ILE A 77 20.72 16.78 8.19
C ILE A 77 21.45 16.47 9.51
N ALA A 78 20.79 15.82 10.47
CA ALA A 78 21.42 15.37 11.72
C ALA A 78 22.39 14.19 11.52
N GLU A 79 22.28 13.45 10.42
CA GLU A 79 23.20 12.37 10.07
C GLU A 79 24.46 12.88 9.35
N VAL A 80 24.44 14.11 8.82
CA VAL A 80 25.61 14.76 8.21
C VAL A 80 26.60 15.17 9.30
N PRO A 81 27.87 14.72 9.24
CA PRO A 81 28.86 15.06 10.25
C PRO A 81 29.32 16.51 10.11
N THR A 82 29.67 17.15 11.23
CA THR A 82 29.97 18.59 11.30
C THR A 82 31.13 19.02 10.39
N ASN A 83 32.13 18.15 10.18
CA ASN A 83 33.25 18.43 9.29
C ASN A 83 32.85 18.53 7.82
N GLU A 84 31.82 17.80 7.38
CA GLU A 84 31.28 17.93 6.02
C GLU A 84 30.51 19.23 5.84
N VAL A 85 29.77 19.67 6.87
CA VAL A 85 29.10 20.97 6.87
C VAL A 85 30.11 22.11 6.76
N ILE A 86 31.21 22.05 7.52
CA ILE A 86 32.28 23.06 7.45
C ILE A 86 32.96 23.05 6.07
N ALA A 87 33.30 21.88 5.54
CA ALA A 87 33.89 21.77 4.20
C ALA A 87 32.94 22.30 3.11
N TYR A 88 31.64 22.03 3.22
CA TYR A 88 30.65 22.58 2.30
C TYR A 88 30.56 24.10 2.40
N LEU A 89 30.52 24.66 3.62
CA LEU A 89 30.50 26.11 3.84
C LEU A 89 31.78 26.79 3.32
N GLU A 90 32.95 26.14 3.41
CA GLU A 90 34.21 26.66 2.87
C GLU A 90 34.24 26.66 1.34
N THR A 91 33.58 25.68 0.69
CA THR A 91 33.43 25.68 -0.77
C THR A 91 32.40 26.70 -1.27
N MET A 92 31.53 27.19 -0.40
CA MET A 92 30.61 28.27 -0.74
C MET A 92 31.37 29.60 -0.59
N GLU A 93 31.48 30.36 -1.69
CA GLU A 93 31.96 31.74 -1.65
C GLU A 93 30.88 32.65 -1.04
N LEU A 94 30.67 32.56 0.28
CA LEU A 94 29.73 33.40 1.01
C LEU A 94 30.32 34.80 1.22
N THR A 95 29.57 35.82 0.82
CA THR A 95 29.91 37.22 1.12
C THR A 95 29.44 37.61 2.53
N ASP A 96 30.09 38.61 3.13
CA ASP A 96 29.71 39.13 4.45
C ASP A 96 28.25 39.63 4.47
N GLU A 97 27.77 40.15 3.34
CA GLU A 97 26.39 40.59 3.12
C GLU A 97 25.40 39.42 3.20
N GLU A 98 25.73 38.29 2.56
CA GLU A 98 24.91 37.08 2.58
C GLU A 98 24.87 36.46 3.98
N ILE A 99 26.01 36.40 4.67
CA ILE A 99 26.09 35.91 6.05
C ILE A 99 25.26 36.80 6.98
N ALA A 100 25.40 38.12 6.86
CA ALA A 100 24.64 39.06 7.66
C ALA A 100 23.13 38.96 7.40
N SER A 101 22.71 38.73 6.15
CA SER A 101 21.30 38.59 5.76
C SER A 101 20.57 37.44 6.47
N LEU A 102 21.31 36.40 6.89
CA LEU A 102 20.78 35.25 7.62
C LEU A 102 20.54 35.54 9.11
N SER A 103 21.09 36.64 9.63
CA SER A 103 20.89 37.07 11.01
C SER A 103 19.55 37.74 11.22
N ARG A 104 19.06 37.69 12.47
CA ARG A 104 17.84 38.40 12.90
C ARG A 104 17.95 39.92 12.75
N THR A 105 19.17 40.46 12.74
CA THR A 105 19.46 41.89 12.59
C THR A 105 20.64 42.11 11.64
N PRO A 106 20.43 41.99 10.31
CA PRO A 106 21.50 42.03 9.31
C PRO A 106 22.26 43.36 9.31
N GLU A 107 21.53 44.48 9.37
CA GLU A 107 22.09 45.84 9.41
C GLU A 107 23.04 46.02 10.58
N LYS A 108 22.67 45.52 11.77
CA LYS A 108 23.52 45.67 12.95
C LYS A 108 24.82 44.89 12.83
N LEU A 109 24.85 43.77 12.11
CA LEU A 109 26.08 42.99 11.90
C LEU A 109 26.99 43.65 10.86
N LEU A 110 26.43 44.14 9.75
CA LEU A 110 27.20 44.82 8.70
C LEU A 110 27.83 46.13 9.19
N HIS A 111 27.14 46.86 10.07
CA HIS A 111 27.66 48.11 10.63
C HIS A 111 28.40 47.93 11.97
N ALA A 112 28.46 46.71 12.54
CA ALA A 112 29.16 46.46 13.80
C ALA A 112 30.67 46.23 13.62
N THR A 113 31.08 45.59 12.52
CA THR A 113 32.49 45.30 12.22
C THR A 113 33.44 46.51 12.30
N PRO A 114 33.13 47.69 11.72
CA PRO A 114 34.00 48.86 11.86
C PRO A 114 34.07 49.38 13.31
N HIS A 115 33.04 49.16 14.12
CA HIS A 115 33.01 49.59 15.52
C HIS A 115 33.69 48.61 16.48
N LEU A 116 33.87 47.34 16.09
CA LEU A 116 34.61 46.36 16.88
C LEU A 116 36.13 46.56 16.78
N GLU A 117 36.62 47.06 15.65
CA GLU A 117 38.05 47.30 15.41
C GLU A 117 38.56 48.55 16.16
N GLU A 118 37.68 49.51 16.46
CA GLU A 118 37.98 50.69 17.29
C GLU A 118 37.69 50.47 18.79
N MET A 119 37.12 49.32 19.16
CA MET A 119 36.83 48.99 20.56
C MET A 119 38.10 48.49 21.25
N GLU A 120 38.80 49.38 21.96
CA GLU A 120 39.79 48.97 22.97
C GLU A 120 39.06 48.26 24.10
N LEU A 121 38.92 46.93 23.98
CA LEU A 121 38.44 46.08 25.06
C LEU A 121 39.55 45.98 26.11
N PRO A 122 39.32 46.43 27.36
CA PRO A 122 40.24 46.19 28.45
C PRO A 122 40.45 44.68 28.62
N GLU A 123 41.68 44.23 28.84
CA GLU A 123 41.99 42.80 29.05
C GLU A 123 41.15 42.18 30.18
N GLU A 124 40.80 42.98 31.21
CA GLU A 124 39.92 42.57 32.31
C GLU A 124 38.50 42.22 31.85
N ASP A 125 37.92 43.01 30.93
CA ASP A 125 36.59 42.75 30.38
C ASP A 125 36.61 41.54 29.44
N LEU A 126 37.70 41.35 28.70
CA LEU A 126 37.90 40.18 27.84
C LEU A 126 38.01 38.90 28.67
N ASP A 127 38.79 38.91 29.75
CA ASP A 127 38.93 37.78 30.67
C ASP A 127 37.59 37.42 31.32
N PHE A 128 36.81 38.43 31.73
CA PHE A 128 35.47 38.23 32.27
C PHE A 128 34.51 37.58 31.25
N LEU A 129 34.55 38.02 29.99
CA LEU A 129 33.74 37.44 28.92
C LEU A 129 34.15 36.00 28.59
N LEU A 130 35.46 35.71 28.58
CA LEU A 130 35.97 34.36 28.33
C LEU A 130 35.62 33.40 29.47
N GLU A 131 35.58 33.88 30.71
CA GLU A 131 35.12 33.10 31.87
C GLU A 131 33.60 32.85 31.83
N LEU A 132 32.80 33.85 31.44
CA LEU A 132 31.35 33.72 31.35
C LEU A 132 30.91 32.68 30.31
N TYR A 133 31.63 32.59 29.19
CA TYR A 133 31.35 31.64 28.10
C TYR A 133 32.16 30.34 28.19
N ASP A 134 32.86 30.09 29.31
CA ASP A 134 33.69 28.90 29.53
C ASP A 134 34.71 28.64 28.39
N MET A 135 35.19 29.71 27.75
CA MET A 135 36.11 29.65 26.61
C MET A 135 37.59 29.80 27.00
N LYS A 136 37.88 30.06 28.29
CA LYS A 136 39.25 30.28 28.79
C LYS A 136 40.15 29.04 28.71
N GLU A 137 39.58 27.83 28.75
CA GLU A 137 40.34 26.57 28.67
C GLU A 137 40.66 26.13 27.22
N THR A 138 40.10 26.79 26.20
CA THR A 138 40.17 26.37 24.79
C THR A 138 41.10 27.20 23.90
N ILE A 139 41.83 28.18 24.45
CA ILE A 139 42.78 29.03 23.70
C ILE A 139 44.20 28.86 24.26
#